data_AF-A0A3A9AUH8-F1
#
_entry.id   AF-A0A3A9AUH8-F1
#
_cell.length_a   1.000
_cell.length_b   1.000
_cell.length_c   1.000
_cell.angle_alpha   90.00
_cell.angle_beta   90.00
_cell.angle_gamma   90.00
#
_symmetry.space_group_name_H-M   'P 1'
#
loop_
_entity.id
_entity.type
_entity.pdbx_description
1 polymer ?
#
loop_
_entity_poly.entity_id
_entity_poly.type
_entity_poly.pdbx_seq_one_letter_code
_entity_poly.pdbx_strand_id
1 'polypeptide(L)'
;MLDWIEAQRTELIEIYEKCKKEQPVLEAFSVYLLRILNGLSQMSGSQFYDYEVQILADAMRLFFVYYIEQVKKALSTEIKVKEKKDTIEDIEYAISKISNVYKNVIDSTANSDRQMLTSQAVETNIYDLSPKLIKTYSTILATLVRLFHKQDKYAFLLHPSLKSNIEAETLFNMREEEGKVVLIYIPENEIEKIRQTPIYLLHEVYHVLTKAERCRVDRARRMETHVLNAISQRIFRNINFACIFSEQMSFGIKADEVIQKADEAVKKADEAVKKVDEAIKKELVKRWFPIERRVKKYETIENDRFFYRENISNDICTGWTDMLSRIFVSLGEDILAAISGKPYKYIEERSLFTYMKEIEWEIHNNLVGIVSGKVLAEYVSLYMSVYRETYADIACILTAGISPGDYEEVFRNSEIAISKEISDPETVRALRTHVVAHAVSSCAGISYKEEWENYSKENNFRERGKKGEKRQKDADLMKKQDDRIFILEEDLRCMESIMDMCSSKLWEILGDKDSKFDRFRNIIKNMDIIEILNGKNIHELHNLHVS
;
A
#
# COMPACT_ATOMS: atom_id res chain seq x y z
N MET A 1 -16.43 32.58 -5.54
CA MET A 1 -15.86 31.64 -6.54
C MET A 1 -15.12 32.36 -7.65
N LEU A 2 -15.58 33.54 -8.10
CA LEU A 2 -14.89 34.33 -9.12
C LEU A 2 -13.46 34.75 -8.72
N ASP A 3 -13.22 35.02 -7.43
CA ASP A 3 -11.95 35.59 -6.98
C ASP A 3 -10.72 34.70 -7.25
N TRP A 4 -10.84 33.38 -7.05
CA TRP A 4 -9.71 32.46 -7.32
C TRP A 4 -9.49 32.25 -8.82
N ILE A 5 -10.58 32.25 -9.61
CA ILE A 5 -10.52 32.09 -11.07
C ILE A 5 -9.81 33.29 -11.68
N GLU A 6 -10.16 34.51 -11.26
CA GLU A 6 -9.50 35.72 -11.76
C GLU A 6 -8.03 35.79 -11.30
N ALA A 7 -7.75 35.47 -10.03
CA ALA A 7 -6.37 35.43 -9.53
C ALA A 7 -5.49 34.46 -10.34
N GLN A 8 -5.98 33.24 -10.57
CA GLN A 8 -5.24 32.25 -11.36
C GLN A 8 -5.16 32.62 -12.84
N ARG A 9 -6.20 33.26 -13.40
CA ARG A 9 -6.16 33.78 -14.77
C ARG A 9 -5.04 34.80 -14.93
N THR A 10 -4.88 35.74 -13.98
CA THR A 10 -3.79 36.72 -14.00
C THR A 10 -2.43 36.03 -13.99
N GLU A 11 -2.19 35.09 -13.08
CA GLU A 11 -0.92 34.36 -13.02
C GLU A 11 -0.63 33.54 -14.28
N LEU A 12 -1.66 32.94 -14.88
CA LEU A 12 -1.49 32.13 -16.08
C LEU A 12 -1.22 32.98 -17.33
N ILE A 13 -1.75 34.21 -17.39
CA ILE A 13 -1.41 35.20 -18.42
C ILE A 13 0.07 35.61 -18.28
N GLU A 14 0.55 35.83 -17.06
CA GLU A 14 1.98 36.12 -16.84
C GLU A 14 2.88 34.97 -17.28
N ILE A 15 2.49 33.72 -16.97
CA ILE A 15 3.20 32.53 -17.45
C ILE A 15 3.15 32.43 -18.97
N TYR A 16 2.00 32.68 -19.58
CA TYR A 16 1.85 32.67 -21.04
C TYR A 16 2.82 33.66 -21.70
N GLU A 17 2.89 34.91 -21.23
CA GLU A 17 3.80 35.90 -21.78
C GLU A 17 5.28 35.55 -21.55
N LYS A 18 5.62 34.87 -20.44
CA LYS A 18 6.98 34.35 -20.20
C LYS A 18 7.35 33.17 -21.09
N CYS A 19 6.40 32.28 -21.39
CA CYS A 19 6.62 31.12 -22.25
C CYS A 19 6.70 31.49 -23.73
N LYS A 20 6.13 32.65 -24.10
CA LYS A 20 6.00 33.14 -25.47
C LYS A 20 7.36 33.14 -26.17
N LYS A 21 7.47 32.35 -27.23
CA LYS A 21 8.69 32.13 -28.05
C LYS A 21 9.82 31.31 -27.41
N GLU A 22 9.85 31.13 -26.08
CA GLU A 22 10.90 30.35 -25.40
C GLU A 22 10.52 28.89 -25.14
N GLN A 23 9.23 28.60 -24.90
CA GLN A 23 8.71 27.26 -24.58
C GLN A 23 7.32 27.05 -25.23
N PRO A 24 7.25 26.67 -26.52
CA PRO A 24 5.99 26.60 -27.27
C PRO A 24 4.98 25.59 -26.70
N VAL A 25 5.46 24.51 -26.06
CA VAL A 25 4.60 23.50 -25.43
C VAL A 25 3.86 24.08 -24.21
N LEU A 26 4.60 24.75 -23.32
CA LEU A 26 4.02 25.36 -22.12
C LEU A 26 3.12 26.56 -22.48
N GLU A 27 3.44 27.28 -23.56
CA GLU A 27 2.58 28.30 -24.14
C GLU A 27 1.22 27.71 -24.55
N ALA A 28 1.22 26.62 -25.35
CA ALA A 28 0.00 25.97 -25.81
C ALA A 28 -0.86 25.45 -24.64
N PHE A 29 -0.22 24.87 -23.63
CA PHE A 29 -0.89 24.42 -22.40
C PHE A 29 -1.50 25.57 -21.60
N SER A 30 -0.81 26.70 -21.49
CA SER A 30 -1.34 27.89 -20.81
C SER A 30 -2.59 28.42 -21.53
N VAL A 31 -2.55 28.51 -22.86
CA VAL A 31 -3.72 28.92 -23.66
C VAL A 31 -4.90 27.96 -23.47
N TYR A 32 -4.63 26.65 -23.46
CA TYR A 32 -5.65 25.64 -23.23
C TYR A 32 -6.31 25.78 -21.84
N LEU A 33 -5.49 25.95 -20.81
CA LEU A 33 -5.95 26.12 -19.44
C LEU A 33 -6.70 27.45 -19.21
N LEU A 34 -6.34 28.53 -19.91
CA LEU A 34 -7.15 29.77 -19.94
C LEU A 34 -8.55 29.53 -20.49
N ARG A 35 -8.69 28.68 -21.53
CA ARG A 35 -10.01 28.32 -22.07
C ARG A 35 -10.84 27.56 -21.04
N ILE A 36 -10.23 26.65 -20.29
CA ILE A 36 -10.92 25.94 -19.19
C ILE A 36 -11.35 26.93 -18.10
N LEU A 37 -10.49 27.86 -17.66
CA LEU A 37 -10.87 28.90 -16.69
C LEU A 37 -12.02 29.78 -17.19
N ASN A 38 -12.02 30.13 -18.48
CA ASN A 38 -13.11 30.88 -19.08
C ASN A 38 -14.41 30.07 -19.08
N GLY A 39 -14.36 28.79 -19.41
CA GLY A 39 -15.49 27.88 -19.26
C GLY A 39 -16.02 27.85 -17.83
N LEU A 40 -15.14 27.63 -16.85
CA LEU A 40 -15.47 27.66 -15.42
C LEU A 40 -16.10 28.97 -14.96
N SER A 41 -15.64 30.12 -15.47
CA SER A 41 -16.25 31.43 -15.15
C SER A 41 -17.67 31.58 -15.71
N GLN A 42 -17.93 30.99 -16.87
CA GLN A 42 -19.22 31.04 -17.56
C GLN A 42 -20.23 30.03 -17.01
N MET A 43 -19.79 29.01 -16.27
CA MET A 43 -20.66 27.98 -15.69
C MET A 43 -21.70 28.54 -14.72
N SER A 44 -21.48 29.73 -14.16
CA SER A 44 -22.47 30.43 -13.31
C SER A 44 -23.84 30.65 -13.99
N GLY A 45 -23.90 30.59 -15.32
CA GLY A 45 -25.15 30.63 -16.09
C GLY A 45 -25.83 29.28 -16.35
N SER A 46 -25.25 28.15 -15.92
CA SER A 46 -25.79 26.79 -16.12
C SER A 46 -26.89 26.44 -15.10
N GLN A 47 -27.92 25.70 -15.52
CA GLN A 47 -28.94 25.17 -14.59
C GLN A 47 -28.37 24.12 -13.62
N PHE A 48 -27.27 23.46 -14.00
CA PHE A 48 -26.55 22.49 -13.18
C PHE A 48 -25.29 23.05 -12.53
N TYR A 49 -25.13 24.37 -12.50
CA TYR A 49 -23.98 25.06 -11.91
C TYR A 49 -23.60 24.49 -10.54
N ASP A 50 -24.58 24.28 -9.66
CA ASP A 50 -24.36 23.75 -8.31
C ASP A 50 -23.73 22.35 -8.29
N TYR A 51 -23.98 21.51 -9.29
CA TYR A 51 -23.36 20.18 -9.39
C TYR A 51 -21.93 20.31 -9.86
N GLU A 52 -21.71 21.04 -10.95
CA GLU A 52 -20.41 21.16 -11.58
C GLU A 52 -19.41 21.85 -10.64
N VAL A 53 -19.88 22.87 -9.91
CA VAL A 53 -19.12 23.56 -8.88
C VAL A 53 -18.65 22.61 -7.79
N GLN A 54 -19.57 21.80 -7.23
CA GLN A 54 -19.23 20.91 -6.12
C GLN A 54 -18.34 19.75 -6.56
N ILE A 55 -18.40 19.36 -7.83
CA ILE A 55 -17.56 18.30 -8.39
C ILE A 55 -16.17 18.83 -8.75
N LEU A 56 -16.08 20.02 -9.36
CA LEU A 56 -14.84 20.51 -9.99
C LEU A 56 -14.12 21.61 -9.21
N ALA A 57 -14.81 22.53 -8.54
CA ALA A 57 -14.22 23.83 -8.17
C ALA A 57 -12.96 23.72 -7.29
N ASP A 58 -13.02 22.96 -6.19
CA ASP A 58 -11.89 22.83 -5.26
C ASP A 58 -10.69 22.12 -5.90
N ALA A 59 -10.95 21.07 -6.67
CA ALA A 59 -9.90 20.31 -7.33
C ALA A 59 -9.28 21.06 -8.51
N MET A 60 -10.09 21.78 -9.30
CA MET A 60 -9.58 22.65 -10.36
C MET A 60 -8.74 23.77 -9.76
N ARG A 61 -9.21 24.43 -8.69
CA ARG A 61 -8.42 25.44 -7.98
C ARG A 61 -7.05 24.91 -7.60
N LEU A 62 -6.95 23.77 -6.91
CA LEU A 62 -5.65 23.19 -6.54
C LEU A 62 -4.83 22.73 -7.75
N PHE A 63 -5.47 22.15 -8.76
CA PHE A 63 -4.81 21.76 -10.00
C PHE A 63 -4.06 22.94 -10.64
N PHE A 64 -4.71 24.10 -10.74
CA PHE A 64 -4.11 25.29 -11.30
C PHE A 64 -2.98 25.85 -10.44
N VAL A 65 -3.10 25.84 -9.11
CA VAL A 65 -1.98 26.21 -8.21
C VAL A 65 -0.77 25.33 -8.50
N TYR A 66 -0.96 24.00 -8.57
CA TYR A 66 0.13 23.06 -8.80
C TYR A 66 0.70 23.14 -10.21
N TYR A 67 -0.14 23.38 -11.22
CA TYR A 67 0.32 23.65 -12.57
C TYR A 67 1.25 24.87 -12.60
N ILE A 68 0.82 25.99 -12.01
CA ILE A 68 1.58 27.23 -11.98
C ILE A 68 2.93 27.02 -11.28
N GLU A 69 2.96 26.32 -10.15
CA GLU A 69 4.20 25.97 -9.45
C GLU A 69 5.13 25.10 -10.29
N GLN A 70 4.62 24.05 -10.94
CA GLN A 70 5.43 23.17 -11.78
C GLN A 70 5.96 23.89 -13.03
N VAL A 71 5.19 24.79 -13.63
CA VAL A 71 5.67 25.61 -14.75
C VAL A 71 6.73 26.59 -14.29
N LYS A 72 6.53 27.28 -13.15
CA LYS A 72 7.56 28.16 -12.56
C LYS A 72 8.85 27.37 -12.28
N LYS A 73 8.74 26.13 -11.78
CA LYS A 73 9.88 25.20 -11.64
C LYS A 73 10.53 24.95 -13.01
N ALA A 74 9.79 24.48 -14.02
CA ALA A 74 10.33 24.17 -15.35
C ALA A 74 10.96 25.37 -16.11
N LEU A 75 10.52 26.60 -15.81
CA LEU A 75 11.07 27.82 -16.36
C LEU A 75 12.31 28.34 -15.59
N SER A 76 12.57 27.85 -14.39
CA SER A 76 13.73 28.27 -13.61
C SER A 76 15.05 27.82 -14.27
N THR A 77 16.04 28.71 -14.25
CA THR A 77 17.35 28.51 -14.90
C THR A 77 18.26 27.52 -14.18
N GLU A 78 17.89 27.09 -12.97
CA GLU A 78 18.72 26.25 -12.10
C GLU A 78 18.52 24.74 -12.32
N ILE A 79 17.58 24.35 -13.18
CA ILE A 79 17.20 22.95 -13.37
C ILE A 79 17.97 22.29 -14.51
N LYS A 80 18.40 21.04 -14.28
CA LYS A 80 19.07 20.22 -15.30
C LYS A 80 18.10 19.91 -16.45
N VAL A 81 18.62 19.85 -17.68
CA VAL A 81 17.83 19.59 -18.91
C VAL A 81 16.92 18.36 -18.78
N LYS A 82 17.42 17.27 -18.18
CA LYS A 82 16.63 16.05 -17.96
C LYS A 82 15.45 16.28 -17.02
N GLU A 83 15.69 16.89 -15.87
CA GLU A 83 14.63 17.18 -14.88
C GLU A 83 13.59 18.15 -15.44
N LYS A 84 14.00 19.12 -16.26
CA LYS A 84 13.09 20.00 -16.99
C LYS A 84 12.19 19.21 -17.95
N LYS A 85 12.75 18.27 -18.71
CA LYS A 85 11.98 17.38 -19.60
C LYS A 85 10.97 16.55 -18.82
N ASP A 86 11.41 15.88 -17.76
CA ASP A 86 10.57 15.03 -16.92
C ASP A 86 9.42 15.84 -16.27
N THR A 87 9.69 17.10 -15.88
CA THR A 87 8.67 18.02 -15.35
C THR A 87 7.63 18.40 -16.41
N ILE A 88 8.06 18.69 -17.65
CA ILE A 88 7.14 19.04 -18.75
C ILE A 88 6.26 17.84 -19.13
N GLU A 89 6.81 16.62 -19.13
CA GLU A 89 6.04 15.39 -19.39
C GLU A 89 4.99 15.14 -18.30
N ASP A 90 5.33 15.36 -17.02
CA ASP A 90 4.38 15.26 -15.91
C ASP A 90 3.27 16.32 -16.00
N ILE A 91 3.59 17.53 -16.45
CA ILE A 91 2.60 18.60 -16.74
C ILE A 91 1.67 18.18 -17.89
N GLU A 92 2.21 17.70 -19.01
CA GLU A 92 1.43 17.24 -20.15
C GLU A 92 0.47 16.12 -19.76
N TYR A 93 0.97 15.14 -19.01
CA TYR A 93 0.16 14.05 -18.47
C TYR A 93 -0.99 14.59 -17.61
N ALA A 94 -0.71 15.50 -16.67
CA ALA A 94 -1.73 16.06 -15.80
C ALA A 94 -2.81 16.83 -16.57
N ILE A 95 -2.44 17.60 -17.60
CA ILE A 95 -3.37 18.34 -18.46
C ILE A 95 -4.25 17.39 -19.28
N SER A 96 -3.65 16.35 -19.86
CA SER A 96 -4.40 15.35 -20.62
C SER A 96 -5.49 14.68 -19.77
N LYS A 97 -5.15 14.33 -18.52
CA LYS A 97 -6.12 13.76 -17.57
C LYS A 97 -7.20 14.75 -17.18
N ILE A 98 -6.85 15.97 -16.77
CA ILE A 98 -7.86 16.94 -16.31
C ILE A 98 -8.82 17.36 -17.43
N SER A 99 -8.33 17.46 -18.67
CA SER A 99 -9.14 17.74 -19.86
C SER A 99 -10.28 16.74 -20.01
N ASN A 100 -9.96 15.45 -19.89
CA ASN A 100 -10.94 14.37 -20.02
C ASN A 100 -11.97 14.41 -18.89
N VAL A 101 -11.54 14.73 -17.65
CA VAL A 101 -12.45 14.88 -16.51
C VAL A 101 -13.39 16.05 -16.70
N TYR A 102 -12.85 17.22 -17.01
CA TYR A 102 -13.62 18.43 -17.25
C TYR A 102 -14.66 18.19 -18.34
N LYS A 103 -14.24 17.64 -19.49
CA LYS A 103 -15.15 17.30 -20.59
C LYS A 103 -16.26 16.34 -20.12
N ASN A 104 -15.91 15.25 -19.44
CA ASN A 104 -16.90 14.26 -19.03
C ASN A 104 -17.92 14.82 -18.04
N VAL A 105 -17.50 15.66 -17.09
CA VAL A 105 -18.43 16.29 -16.13
C VAL A 105 -19.40 17.22 -16.85
N ILE A 106 -18.90 18.10 -17.73
CA ILE A 106 -19.73 19.03 -18.51
C ILE A 106 -20.67 18.29 -19.48
N ASP A 107 -20.18 17.27 -20.19
CA ASP A 107 -21.00 16.50 -21.11
C ASP A 107 -22.09 15.69 -20.36
N SER A 108 -21.80 15.21 -19.14
CA SER A 108 -22.77 14.48 -18.32
C SER A 108 -23.87 15.38 -17.74
N THR A 109 -23.52 16.59 -17.29
CA THR A 109 -24.51 17.56 -16.80
C THR A 109 -25.35 18.12 -17.96
N ALA A 110 -24.74 18.44 -19.10
CA ALA A 110 -25.44 18.95 -20.27
C ALA A 110 -26.34 17.91 -20.97
N ASN A 111 -26.05 16.61 -20.87
CA ASN A 111 -26.94 15.58 -21.44
C ASN A 111 -28.14 15.24 -20.56
N SER A 112 -28.06 15.48 -19.25
CA SER A 112 -29.26 15.47 -18.39
C SER A 112 -30.30 16.48 -18.89
N ASP A 113 -29.88 17.62 -19.48
CA ASP A 113 -30.78 18.56 -20.16
C ASP A 113 -31.37 17.99 -21.45
N ARG A 114 -30.59 17.25 -22.25
CA ARG A 114 -31.05 16.70 -23.55
C ARG A 114 -32.06 15.56 -23.40
N GLN A 115 -31.90 14.68 -22.41
CA GLN A 115 -32.86 13.60 -22.15
C GLN A 115 -34.23 14.12 -21.69
N MET A 116 -34.29 15.30 -21.08
CA MET A 116 -35.57 15.94 -20.73
C MET A 116 -36.32 16.56 -21.93
N LEU A 117 -35.60 16.88 -23.02
CA LEU A 117 -36.12 17.73 -24.10
C LEU A 117 -36.18 17.06 -25.48
N THR A 118 -35.55 15.91 -25.71
CA THR A 118 -35.51 15.28 -27.04
C THR A 118 -35.78 13.78 -27.02
N SER A 119 -36.70 13.34 -27.88
CA SER A 119 -36.94 11.92 -28.18
C SER A 119 -35.68 11.30 -28.80
N GLN A 120 -35.27 10.15 -28.25
CA GLN A 120 -34.23 9.24 -28.71
C GLN A 120 -33.92 9.31 -30.21
N ALA A 121 -32.81 9.94 -30.57
CA ALA A 121 -32.14 9.71 -31.84
C ALA A 121 -30.66 10.10 -31.70
N VAL A 122 -29.83 9.06 -31.50
CA VAL A 122 -28.36 9.08 -31.43
C VAL A 122 -27.78 9.55 -30.08
N GLU A 123 -27.71 8.62 -29.13
CA GLU A 123 -26.85 8.70 -27.94
C GLU A 123 -25.38 8.72 -28.39
N THR A 124 -24.72 9.87 -28.27
CA THR A 124 -23.26 9.97 -28.51
C THR A 124 -22.43 9.80 -27.23
N ASN A 125 -23.09 9.58 -26.08
CA ASN A 125 -22.41 9.28 -24.83
C ASN A 125 -22.40 7.78 -24.58
N ILE A 126 -21.26 7.29 -24.09
CA ILE A 126 -21.09 5.88 -23.72
C ILE A 126 -21.69 5.59 -22.33
N TYR A 127 -21.99 6.62 -21.53
CA TYR A 127 -22.37 6.50 -20.12
C TYR A 127 -23.62 7.30 -19.76
N ASP A 128 -24.52 6.72 -18.97
CA ASP A 128 -25.64 7.39 -18.30
C ASP A 128 -25.34 7.49 -16.80
N LEU A 129 -24.85 8.65 -16.35
CA LEU A 129 -24.37 8.85 -14.98
C LEU A 129 -25.21 9.88 -14.25
N SER A 130 -25.73 9.53 -13.06
CA SER A 130 -26.46 10.48 -12.21
C SER A 130 -25.51 11.54 -11.63
N PRO A 131 -25.64 12.83 -12.00
CA PRO A 131 -24.81 13.91 -11.44
C PRO A 131 -24.98 14.05 -9.92
N LYS A 132 -26.12 13.62 -9.37
CA LYS A 132 -26.41 13.59 -7.93
C LYS A 132 -25.53 12.60 -7.17
N LEU A 133 -25.30 11.41 -7.73
CA LEU A 133 -24.42 10.40 -7.13
C LEU A 133 -22.98 10.92 -7.08
N ILE A 134 -22.47 11.41 -8.23
CA ILE A 134 -21.11 11.95 -8.33
C ILE A 134 -20.93 13.13 -7.37
N LYS A 135 -21.88 14.07 -7.33
CA LYS A 135 -21.86 15.19 -6.38
C LYS A 135 -21.80 14.72 -4.93
N THR A 136 -22.59 13.72 -4.57
CA THR A 136 -22.60 13.18 -3.20
C THR A 136 -21.24 12.58 -2.86
N TYR A 137 -20.69 11.73 -3.73
CA TYR A 137 -19.38 11.12 -3.53
C TYR A 137 -18.25 12.17 -3.46
N SER A 138 -18.24 13.16 -4.35
CA SER A 138 -17.30 14.29 -4.28
C SER A 138 -17.42 15.05 -2.96
N THR A 139 -18.65 15.24 -2.45
CA THR A 139 -18.90 15.90 -1.17
C THR A 139 -18.38 15.08 0.00
N ILE A 140 -18.48 13.75 -0.03
CA ILE A 140 -17.89 12.84 0.97
C ILE A 140 -16.37 13.05 1.02
N LEU A 141 -15.69 13.02 -0.12
CA LEU A 141 -14.23 13.16 -0.19
C LEU A 141 -13.78 14.55 0.25
N ALA A 142 -14.45 15.61 -0.22
CA ALA A 142 -14.15 16.99 0.20
C ALA A 142 -14.38 17.18 1.71
N THR A 143 -15.43 16.58 2.27
CA THR A 143 -15.70 16.62 3.70
C THR A 143 -14.59 15.91 4.48
N LEU A 144 -14.17 14.73 4.04
CA LEU A 144 -13.08 14.01 4.68
C LEU A 144 -11.79 14.84 4.70
N VAL A 145 -11.40 15.41 3.56
CA VAL A 145 -10.22 16.30 3.47
C VAL A 145 -10.30 17.46 4.46
N ARG A 146 -11.48 18.09 4.59
CA ARG A 146 -11.72 19.17 5.55
C ARG A 146 -11.62 18.71 6.99
N LEU A 147 -12.13 17.53 7.33
CA LEU A 147 -12.04 16.97 8.68
C LEU A 147 -10.58 16.71 9.10
N PHE A 148 -9.70 16.42 8.14
CA PHE A 148 -8.26 16.35 8.34
C PHE A 148 -7.54 17.70 8.21
N HIS A 149 -8.26 18.81 8.07
CA HIS A 149 -7.72 20.17 7.90
C HIS A 149 -6.72 20.31 6.73
N LYS A 150 -7.03 19.65 5.61
CA LYS A 150 -6.13 19.50 4.45
C LYS A 150 -6.68 20.06 3.14
N GLN A 151 -7.74 20.88 3.20
CA GLN A 151 -8.48 21.39 2.02
C GLN A 151 -7.66 22.26 1.06
N ASP A 152 -6.56 22.86 1.53
CA ASP A 152 -5.66 23.65 0.68
C ASP A 152 -4.52 22.84 0.08
N LYS A 153 -4.45 21.55 0.40
CA LYS A 153 -3.37 20.66 -0.01
C LYS A 153 -3.89 19.44 -0.77
N TYR A 154 -5.11 18.99 -0.55
CA TYR A 154 -5.60 17.76 -1.15
C TYR A 154 -6.96 17.99 -1.80
N ALA A 155 -7.13 17.45 -3.00
CA ALA A 155 -8.42 17.38 -3.66
C ALA A 155 -8.54 16.08 -4.46
N PHE A 156 -9.77 15.61 -4.56
CA PHE A 156 -10.11 14.37 -5.24
C PHE A 156 -11.13 14.65 -6.34
N LEU A 157 -10.88 14.13 -7.53
CA LEU A 157 -11.77 14.20 -8.68
C LEU A 157 -12.26 12.82 -9.03
N LEU A 158 -13.56 12.71 -9.25
CA LEU A 158 -14.17 11.47 -9.69
C LEU A 158 -14.28 11.46 -11.20
N HIS A 159 -13.87 10.35 -11.82
CA HIS A 159 -13.95 10.17 -13.26
C HIS A 159 -14.57 8.81 -13.59
N PRO A 160 -15.85 8.81 -13.97
CA PRO A 160 -16.49 7.63 -14.50
C PRO A 160 -15.74 7.08 -15.71
N SER A 161 -15.57 5.76 -15.79
CA SER A 161 -14.78 5.11 -16.84
C SER A 161 -15.26 3.70 -17.14
N LEU A 162 -14.90 3.16 -18.31
CA LEU A 162 -15.05 1.74 -18.67
C LEU A 162 -13.98 0.82 -18.05
N LYS A 163 -13.18 1.31 -17.10
CA LYS A 163 -12.19 0.45 -16.44
C LYS A 163 -12.92 -0.67 -15.68
N SER A 164 -12.25 -1.80 -15.51
CA SER A 164 -12.81 -2.93 -14.76
C SER A 164 -12.85 -2.69 -13.25
N ASN A 165 -11.93 -1.87 -12.73
CA ASN A 165 -11.74 -1.64 -11.30
C ASN A 165 -11.64 -0.14 -10.99
N ILE A 166 -11.96 0.21 -9.73
CA ILE A 166 -11.68 1.55 -9.19
C ILE A 166 -10.17 1.71 -9.07
N GLU A 167 -9.64 2.81 -9.60
CA GLU A 167 -8.20 3.11 -9.59
C GLU A 167 -7.98 4.58 -9.28
N ALA A 168 -6.95 4.90 -8.50
CA ALA A 168 -6.54 6.28 -8.25
C ALA A 168 -5.21 6.62 -8.95
N GLU A 169 -5.18 7.75 -9.66
CA GLU A 169 -3.98 8.34 -10.24
C GLU A 169 -3.68 9.68 -9.58
N THR A 170 -2.43 9.90 -9.20
CA THR A 170 -2.00 11.20 -8.65
C THR A 170 -1.51 12.10 -9.78
N LEU A 171 -1.98 13.35 -9.82
CA LEU A 171 -1.50 14.37 -10.75
C LEU A 171 -0.27 15.08 -10.18
N PHE A 172 0.61 15.54 -11.06
CA PHE A 172 1.87 16.21 -10.72
C PHE A 172 2.75 15.35 -9.79
N ASN A 173 3.19 14.20 -10.30
CA ASN A 173 4.02 13.27 -9.55
C ASN A 173 5.40 13.84 -9.22
N MET A 174 5.88 14.81 -10.02
CA MET A 174 7.15 15.51 -9.86
C MET A 174 7.11 16.65 -8.82
N ARG A 175 5.94 17.04 -8.28
CA ARG A 175 5.81 18.06 -7.20
C ARG A 175 6.25 17.58 -5.82
N GLU A 176 7.36 18.13 -5.32
CA GLU A 176 8.01 17.72 -4.05
C GLU A 176 7.24 18.12 -2.81
N GLU A 177 6.57 19.27 -2.89
CA GLU A 177 5.78 19.81 -1.81
C GLU A 177 4.57 18.93 -1.46
N GLU A 178 4.14 19.06 -0.20
CA GLU A 178 2.97 18.36 0.29
C GLU A 178 1.70 18.83 -0.42
N GLY A 179 0.83 17.86 -0.72
CA GLY A 179 -0.46 18.09 -1.32
C GLY A 179 -0.54 17.49 -2.72
N LYS A 180 -1.70 16.90 -3.04
CA LYS A 180 -1.94 16.14 -4.27
C LYS A 180 -3.36 16.36 -4.77
N VAL A 181 -3.49 16.49 -6.08
CA VAL A 181 -4.77 16.32 -6.77
C VAL A 181 -4.82 14.89 -7.26
N VAL A 182 -5.82 14.15 -6.82
CA VAL A 182 -5.97 12.72 -7.12
C VAL A 182 -7.20 12.50 -7.96
N LEU A 183 -7.03 11.77 -9.05
CA LEU A 183 -8.09 11.36 -9.95
C LEU A 183 -8.50 9.93 -9.62
N ILE A 184 -9.74 9.72 -9.23
CA ILE A 184 -10.31 8.40 -8.94
C ILE A 184 -11.21 7.98 -10.09
N TYR A 185 -10.79 6.94 -10.80
CA TYR A 185 -11.56 6.29 -11.85
C TYR A 185 -12.60 5.39 -11.21
N ILE A 186 -13.87 5.55 -11.56
CA ILE A 186 -14.95 4.69 -11.08
C ILE A 186 -15.54 3.94 -12.28
N PRO A 187 -15.55 2.60 -12.27
CA PRO A 187 -16.31 1.82 -13.24
C PRO A 187 -17.80 2.14 -13.20
N GLU A 188 -18.45 2.21 -14.36
CA GLU A 188 -19.89 2.51 -14.45
C GLU A 188 -20.76 1.52 -13.65
N ASN A 189 -20.42 0.23 -13.69
CA ASN A 189 -21.11 -0.82 -12.93
C ASN A 189 -20.90 -0.72 -11.40
N GLU A 190 -19.90 0.04 -10.94
CA GLU A 190 -19.60 0.23 -9.52
C GLU A 190 -20.18 1.53 -8.96
N ILE A 191 -20.53 2.52 -9.80
CA ILE A 191 -20.95 3.84 -9.32
C ILE A 191 -22.32 3.83 -8.62
N GLU A 192 -23.20 2.92 -9.04
CA GLU A 192 -24.55 2.76 -8.48
C GLU A 192 -24.57 1.91 -7.20
N LYS A 193 -23.44 1.28 -6.83
CA LYS A 193 -23.34 0.47 -5.60
C LYS A 193 -23.17 1.35 -4.37
N ILE A 194 -24.20 2.10 -4.02
CA ILE A 194 -24.22 3.16 -3.00
C ILE A 194 -23.59 2.78 -1.66
N ARG A 195 -23.67 1.52 -1.24
CA ARG A 195 -23.01 1.06 0.00
C ARG A 195 -21.51 0.77 -0.17
N GLN A 196 -21.11 0.26 -1.34
CA GLN A 196 -19.74 -0.20 -1.60
C GLN A 196 -18.86 0.93 -2.15
N THR A 197 -19.38 1.78 -3.05
CA THR A 197 -18.60 2.85 -3.70
C THR A 197 -17.94 3.80 -2.69
N PRO A 198 -18.65 4.33 -1.66
CA PRO A 198 -18.01 5.19 -0.67
C PRO A 198 -16.85 4.51 0.06
N ILE A 199 -16.97 3.22 0.37
CA ILE A 199 -15.94 2.44 1.06
C ILE A 199 -14.68 2.33 0.17
N TYR A 200 -14.86 2.06 -1.12
CA TYR A 200 -13.75 2.05 -2.08
C TYR A 200 -13.08 3.43 -2.23
N LEU A 201 -13.88 4.49 -2.31
CA LEU A 201 -13.35 5.85 -2.42
C LEU A 201 -12.53 6.22 -1.18
N LEU A 202 -13.02 5.88 0.02
CA LEU A 202 -12.28 6.09 1.26
C LEU A 202 -10.96 5.30 1.26
N HIS A 203 -10.98 4.03 0.85
CA HIS A 203 -9.76 3.22 0.72
C HIS A 203 -8.71 3.92 -0.16
N GLU A 204 -9.09 4.38 -1.36
CA GLU A 204 -8.19 5.08 -2.27
C GLU A 204 -7.67 6.41 -1.69
N VAL A 205 -8.54 7.17 -1.02
CA VAL A 205 -8.14 8.42 -0.35
C VAL A 205 -7.08 8.16 0.73
N TYR A 206 -7.19 7.08 1.50
CA TYR A 206 -6.25 6.76 2.58
C TYR A 206 -4.86 6.33 2.09
N HIS A 207 -4.71 5.95 0.81
CA HIS A 207 -3.38 5.82 0.19
C HIS A 207 -2.61 7.14 0.09
N VAL A 208 -3.29 8.29 0.21
CA VAL A 208 -2.69 9.61 -0.05
C VAL A 208 -2.88 10.60 1.11
N LEU A 209 -4.06 10.65 1.72
CA LEU A 209 -4.46 11.71 2.66
C LEU A 209 -3.66 11.72 3.97
N THR A 210 -3.27 10.55 4.46
CA THR A 210 -2.57 10.37 5.75
C THR A 210 -1.09 10.08 5.55
N LYS A 211 -0.28 10.49 6.53
CA LYS A 211 1.19 10.41 6.46
C LYS A 211 1.80 9.91 7.76
N ALA A 212 1.70 10.68 8.84
CA ALA A 212 2.31 10.35 10.12
C ALA A 212 1.70 9.08 10.72
N GLU A 213 0.39 8.92 10.57
CA GLU A 213 -0.43 7.81 11.05
C GLU A 213 -0.06 6.48 10.36
N ARG A 214 0.54 6.57 9.16
CA ARG A 214 0.97 5.41 8.37
C ARG A 214 2.26 4.79 8.85
N CYS A 215 2.98 5.43 9.78
CA CYS A 215 4.27 4.95 10.31
C CYS A 215 5.20 4.41 9.20
N ARG A 216 5.36 5.16 8.09
CA ARG A 216 6.04 4.66 6.87
C ARG A 216 7.47 4.20 7.12
N VAL A 217 8.20 4.92 7.96
CA VAL A 217 9.56 4.57 8.38
C VAL A 217 9.55 3.22 9.10
N ASP A 218 8.70 3.04 10.11
CA ASP A 218 8.63 1.79 10.87
C ASP A 218 8.18 0.61 10.00
N ARG A 219 7.21 0.81 9.09
CA ARG A 219 6.80 -0.22 8.12
C ARG A 219 7.95 -0.60 7.18
N ALA A 220 8.73 0.36 6.70
CA ALA A 220 9.92 0.10 5.89
C ALA A 220 10.97 -0.73 6.64
N ARG A 221 11.25 -0.37 7.90
CA ARG A 221 12.16 -1.10 8.80
C ARG A 221 11.71 -2.55 9.02
N ARG A 222 10.42 -2.75 9.28
CA ARG A 222 9.84 -4.08 9.49
C ARG A 222 9.85 -4.91 8.22
N MET A 223 9.50 -4.31 7.07
CA MET A 223 9.58 -4.97 5.76
C MET A 223 10.99 -5.47 5.46
N GLU A 224 12.01 -4.65 5.68
CA GLU A 224 13.42 -5.03 5.51
C GLU A 224 13.80 -6.23 6.42
N THR A 225 13.28 -6.25 7.65
CA THR A 225 13.49 -7.35 8.60
C THR A 225 12.75 -8.63 8.19
N HIS A 226 11.53 -8.52 7.66
CA HIS A 226 10.78 -9.70 7.17
C HIS A 226 11.43 -10.31 5.93
N VAL A 227 11.96 -9.48 5.03
CA VAL A 227 12.75 -9.95 3.89
C VAL A 227 14.00 -10.68 4.40
N LEU A 228 14.68 -10.15 5.42
CA LEU A 228 15.81 -10.84 6.05
C LEU A 228 15.44 -12.22 6.58
N ASN A 229 14.37 -12.31 7.34
CA ASN A 229 13.94 -13.57 7.92
C ASN A 229 13.58 -14.59 6.83
N ALA A 230 12.79 -14.17 5.83
CA ALA A 230 12.35 -15.02 4.74
C ALA A 230 13.50 -15.50 3.84
N ILE A 231 14.44 -14.61 3.50
CA ILE A 231 15.60 -14.96 2.66
C ILE A 231 16.60 -15.83 3.43
N SER A 232 16.86 -15.52 4.70
CA SER A 232 17.77 -16.33 5.54
C SER A 232 17.29 -17.77 5.65
N GLN A 233 15.98 -17.99 5.82
CA GLN A 233 15.41 -19.33 5.87
C GLN A 233 15.60 -20.12 4.58
N ARG A 234 15.48 -19.44 3.44
CA ARG A 234 15.72 -20.06 2.14
C ARG A 234 17.19 -20.35 1.90
N ILE A 235 18.09 -19.45 2.33
CA ILE A 235 19.54 -19.68 2.25
C ILE A 235 19.93 -20.93 3.05
N PHE A 236 19.38 -21.09 4.25
CA PHE A 236 19.68 -22.22 5.14
C PHE A 236 18.76 -23.44 4.98
N ARG A 237 17.95 -23.50 3.91
CA ARG A 237 17.09 -24.66 3.65
C ARG A 237 17.94 -25.92 3.51
N ASN A 238 17.59 -26.96 4.25
CA ASN A 238 18.31 -28.25 4.28
C ASN A 238 19.77 -28.18 4.76
N ILE A 239 20.17 -27.09 5.41
CA ILE A 239 21.54 -26.94 5.95
C ILE A 239 21.53 -27.17 7.45
N ASN A 240 22.45 -28.03 7.89
CA ASN A 240 22.70 -28.32 9.29
C ASN A 240 24.21 -28.33 9.54
N PHE A 241 24.71 -27.29 10.20
CA PHE A 241 26.13 -27.18 10.57
C PHE A 241 26.50 -28.08 11.74
N ALA A 242 25.54 -28.63 12.47
CA ALA A 242 25.83 -29.51 13.59
C ALA A 242 26.42 -30.86 13.15
N CYS A 243 26.32 -31.23 11.86
CA CYS A 243 27.06 -32.37 11.31
C CYS A 243 28.59 -32.21 11.42
N ILE A 244 29.08 -31.00 11.69
CA ILE A 244 30.50 -30.67 11.87
C ILE A 244 30.95 -30.83 13.34
N PHE A 245 30.04 -30.83 14.31
CA PHE A 245 30.34 -30.75 15.75
C PHE A 245 29.87 -32.00 16.52
N SER A 246 30.58 -32.39 17.59
CA SER A 246 30.06 -33.37 18.56
C SER A 246 30.24 -32.89 19.99
N GLU A 247 29.27 -33.22 20.85
CA GLU A 247 29.39 -33.11 22.30
C GLU A 247 30.50 -34.01 22.86
N GLN A 248 31.40 -33.43 23.66
CA GLN A 248 32.05 -34.17 24.74
C GLN A 248 31.00 -34.47 25.83
N MET A 249 30.22 -35.52 25.65
CA MET A 249 29.57 -36.18 26.78
C MET A 249 30.08 -37.62 26.86
N SER A 250 31.33 -37.76 27.30
CA SER A 250 31.81 -39.02 27.86
C SER A 250 31.12 -39.26 29.21
N PHE A 251 29.86 -39.66 29.19
CA PHE A 251 29.24 -40.25 30.37
C PHE A 251 29.51 -41.76 30.34
N GLY A 252 30.58 -42.16 31.03
CA GLY A 252 30.79 -43.55 31.40
C GLY A 252 29.65 -43.99 32.32
N ILE A 253 28.61 -44.57 31.77
CA ILE A 253 27.51 -45.17 32.53
C ILE A 253 27.47 -46.64 32.16
N LYS A 254 27.83 -47.48 33.14
CA LYS A 254 27.63 -48.93 33.08
C LYS A 254 26.12 -49.19 32.94
N ALA A 255 25.75 -50.00 31.94
CA ALA A 255 24.43 -50.62 31.83
C ALA A 255 24.09 -51.23 33.20
N ASP A 256 23.13 -50.69 33.96
CA ASP A 256 21.72 -51.12 33.87
C ASP A 256 20.73 -50.09 34.49
N GLU A 257 21.10 -48.81 34.67
CA GLU A 257 20.17 -47.73 35.12
C GLU A 257 19.74 -46.74 34.01
N VAL A 258 19.87 -47.15 32.74
CA VAL A 258 20.20 -46.22 31.64
C VAL A 258 18.99 -45.57 30.95
N ILE A 259 17.78 -46.12 30.99
CA ILE A 259 16.77 -45.73 29.98
C ILE A 259 16.14 -44.33 30.21
N GLN A 260 15.80 -43.93 31.45
CA GLN A 260 15.23 -42.59 31.70
C GLN A 260 16.28 -41.46 31.70
N LYS A 261 17.49 -41.72 32.23
CA LYS A 261 18.61 -40.76 32.19
C LYS A 261 19.18 -40.61 30.78
N ALA A 262 19.09 -41.64 29.94
CA ALA A 262 19.46 -41.56 28.52
C ALA A 262 18.50 -40.69 27.73
N ASP A 263 17.17 -40.80 27.91
CA ASP A 263 16.20 -39.97 27.18
C ASP A 263 16.36 -38.46 27.48
N GLU A 264 16.64 -38.11 28.74
CA GLU A 264 16.94 -36.72 29.13
C GLU A 264 18.32 -36.24 28.62
N ALA A 265 19.31 -37.13 28.58
CA ALA A 265 20.64 -36.83 28.04
C ALA A 265 20.60 -36.65 26.53
N VAL A 266 19.84 -37.49 25.81
CA VAL A 266 19.62 -37.38 24.36
C VAL A 266 18.87 -36.09 24.01
N LYS A 267 17.83 -35.71 24.77
CA LYS A 267 17.16 -34.41 24.58
C LYS A 267 18.09 -33.22 24.79
N LYS A 268 18.93 -33.26 25.84
CA LYS A 268 19.93 -32.21 26.11
C LYS A 268 21.00 -32.14 25.01
N ALA A 269 21.41 -33.28 24.48
CA ALA A 269 22.33 -33.37 23.36
C ALA A 269 21.75 -32.75 22.08
N ASP A 270 20.51 -33.13 21.74
CA ASP A 270 19.80 -32.58 20.58
C ASP A 270 19.57 -31.06 20.70
N GLU A 271 19.31 -30.57 21.91
CA GLU A 271 19.20 -29.12 22.18
C GLU A 271 20.55 -28.39 22.04
N ALA A 272 21.66 -29.00 22.47
CA ALA A 272 22.99 -28.42 22.32
C ALA A 272 23.42 -28.37 20.85
N VAL A 273 23.18 -29.43 20.10
CA VAL A 273 23.40 -29.54 18.64
C VAL A 273 22.64 -28.45 17.89
N LYS A 274 21.34 -28.26 18.19
CA LYS A 274 20.52 -27.18 17.59
C LYS A 274 21.05 -25.79 17.95
N LYS A 275 21.51 -25.57 19.18
CA LYS A 275 22.08 -24.27 19.59
C LYS A 275 23.35 -23.92 18.82
N VAL A 276 24.21 -24.89 18.52
CA VAL A 276 25.44 -24.66 17.73
C VAL A 276 25.10 -24.31 16.28
N ASP A 277 24.18 -25.05 15.66
CA ASP A 277 23.71 -24.76 14.29
C ASP A 277 23.10 -23.35 14.18
N GLU A 278 22.18 -23.02 15.08
CA GLU A 278 21.56 -21.69 15.16
C GLU A 278 22.58 -20.57 15.43
N ALA A 279 23.60 -20.83 16.26
CA ALA A 279 24.64 -19.85 16.53
C ALA A 279 25.47 -19.54 15.28
N ILE A 280 25.84 -20.56 14.50
CA ILE A 280 26.58 -20.40 13.23
C ILE A 280 25.72 -19.67 12.20
N LYS A 281 24.46 -20.08 12.03
CA LYS A 281 23.52 -19.40 11.14
C LYS A 281 23.37 -17.93 11.50
N LYS A 282 23.17 -17.61 12.78
CA LYS A 282 23.09 -16.21 13.26
C LYS A 282 24.37 -15.41 12.99
N GLU A 283 25.53 -16.02 13.18
CA GLU A 283 26.83 -15.41 12.90
C GLU A 283 27.00 -15.10 11.41
N LEU A 284 26.65 -16.04 10.53
CA LEU A 284 26.66 -15.87 9.08
C LEU A 284 25.66 -14.81 8.62
N VAL A 285 24.42 -14.84 9.12
CA VAL A 285 23.40 -13.81 8.82
C VAL A 285 23.90 -12.42 9.17
N LYS A 286 24.47 -12.24 10.38
CA LYS A 286 24.99 -10.95 10.83
C LYS A 286 26.15 -10.46 9.96
N ARG A 287 26.97 -11.38 9.46
CA ARG A 287 28.10 -11.07 8.58
C ARG A 287 27.66 -10.69 7.16
N TRP A 288 26.70 -11.43 6.61
CA TRP A 288 26.20 -11.23 5.25
C TRP A 288 25.25 -10.05 5.12
N PHE A 289 24.45 -9.79 6.15
CA PHE A 289 23.38 -8.81 6.12
C PHE A 289 23.57 -7.81 7.27
N PRO A 290 24.22 -6.64 7.04
CA PRO A 290 24.31 -5.57 8.02
C PRO A 290 22.97 -4.82 8.14
N ILE A 291 21.94 -5.53 8.59
CA ILE A 291 20.54 -5.08 8.57
C ILE A 291 20.33 -3.84 9.41
N GLU A 292 21.02 -3.71 10.55
CA GLU A 292 20.88 -2.57 11.44
C GLU A 292 21.32 -1.27 10.76
N ARG A 293 22.34 -1.34 9.89
CA ARG A 293 22.79 -0.17 9.12
C ARG A 293 21.76 0.24 8.08
N ARG A 294 21.13 -0.73 7.41
CA ARG A 294 20.09 -0.48 6.39
C ARG A 294 18.82 0.07 7.02
N VAL A 295 18.37 -0.53 8.11
CA VAL A 295 17.19 -0.09 8.88
C VAL A 295 17.37 1.32 9.45
N LYS A 296 18.56 1.66 9.98
CA LYS A 296 18.88 3.01 10.48
C LYS A 296 18.87 4.08 9.40
N LYS A 297 19.21 3.74 8.14
CA LYS A 297 19.15 4.70 7.02
C LYS A 297 17.74 5.31 6.88
N TYR A 298 16.68 4.55 7.15
CA TYR A 298 15.32 5.04 7.01
C TYR A 298 14.96 6.15 8.00
N GLU A 299 15.63 6.22 9.16
CA GLU A 299 15.42 7.27 10.16
C GLU A 299 15.99 8.62 9.70
N THR A 300 16.94 8.63 8.76
CA THR A 300 17.61 9.83 8.25
C THR A 300 17.01 10.37 6.95
N ILE A 301 15.98 9.69 6.40
CA ILE A 301 15.37 10.08 5.13
C ILE A 301 14.27 11.11 5.38
N GLU A 302 14.53 12.36 4.98
CA GLU A 302 13.56 13.45 5.10
C GLU A 302 12.53 13.44 3.95
N ASN A 303 12.92 12.96 2.76
CA ASN A 303 12.03 12.93 1.59
C ASN A 303 11.08 11.73 1.63
N ASP A 304 9.82 12.00 1.98
CA ASP A 304 8.73 11.02 2.08
C ASP A 304 8.50 10.20 0.80
N ARG A 305 8.88 10.71 -0.38
CA ARG A 305 8.78 9.99 -1.66
C ARG A 305 9.62 8.73 -1.70
N PHE A 306 10.69 8.67 -0.91
CA PHE A 306 11.50 7.46 -0.81
C PHE A 306 10.64 6.25 -0.38
N PHE A 307 9.63 6.48 0.47
CA PHE A 307 8.74 5.44 0.97
C PHE A 307 7.59 5.10 0.02
N TYR A 308 7.57 5.65 -1.19
CA TYR A 308 6.61 5.25 -2.22
C TYR A 308 6.96 3.86 -2.74
N ARG A 309 5.93 3.08 -3.09
CA ARG A 309 6.01 1.66 -3.46
C ARG A 309 7.23 1.34 -4.34
N GLU A 310 7.35 2.01 -5.47
CA GLU A 310 8.42 1.72 -6.45
C GLU A 310 9.80 2.04 -5.88
N ASN A 311 9.95 3.17 -5.20
CA ASN A 311 11.23 3.63 -4.67
C ASN A 311 11.76 2.71 -3.58
N ILE A 312 10.92 2.38 -2.59
CA ILE A 312 11.33 1.50 -1.49
C ILE A 312 11.56 0.07 -2.00
N SER A 313 10.66 -0.46 -2.82
CA SER A 313 10.83 -1.82 -3.37
C SER A 313 12.12 -1.92 -4.18
N ASN A 314 12.46 -0.91 -4.99
CA ASN A 314 13.71 -0.87 -5.73
C ASN A 314 14.93 -0.75 -4.81
N ASP A 315 14.92 0.12 -3.79
CA ASP A 315 16.04 0.27 -2.85
C ASP A 315 16.34 -1.03 -2.08
N ILE A 316 15.29 -1.76 -1.69
CA ILE A 316 15.40 -3.07 -1.05
C ILE A 316 15.94 -4.08 -2.06
N CYS A 317 15.27 -4.26 -3.21
CA CYS A 317 15.68 -5.26 -4.21
C CYS A 317 17.13 -5.06 -4.68
N THR A 318 17.54 -3.83 -4.98
CA THR A 318 18.92 -3.52 -5.41
C THR A 318 19.93 -3.79 -4.29
N GLY A 319 19.63 -3.33 -3.06
CA GLY A 319 20.51 -3.53 -1.92
C GLY A 319 20.70 -5.01 -1.57
N TRP A 320 19.62 -5.79 -1.63
CA TRP A 320 19.65 -7.22 -1.39
C TRP A 320 20.36 -8.00 -2.50
N THR A 321 20.18 -7.61 -3.76
CA THR A 321 20.88 -8.24 -4.88
C THR A 321 22.40 -8.08 -4.76
N ASP A 322 22.89 -6.91 -4.33
CA ASP A 322 24.30 -6.67 -4.05
C ASP A 322 24.81 -7.55 -2.88
N MET A 323 24.06 -7.63 -1.77
CA MET A 323 24.42 -8.48 -0.63
C MET A 323 24.49 -9.96 -1.03
N LEU A 324 23.48 -10.50 -1.72
CA LEU A 324 23.46 -11.88 -2.19
C LEU A 324 24.62 -12.19 -3.15
N SER A 325 24.99 -11.24 -4.01
CA SER A 325 26.13 -11.40 -4.93
C SER A 325 27.45 -11.49 -4.18
N ARG A 326 27.63 -10.74 -3.08
CA ARG A 326 28.83 -10.82 -2.24
C ARG A 326 28.95 -12.16 -1.54
N ILE A 327 27.84 -12.69 -1.01
CA ILE A 327 27.82 -14.03 -0.39
C ILE A 327 28.31 -15.08 -1.38
N PHE A 328 27.84 -15.02 -2.64
CA PHE A 328 28.25 -15.98 -3.67
C PHE A 328 29.78 -16.05 -3.83
N VAL A 329 30.48 -14.92 -3.69
CA VAL A 329 31.94 -14.80 -3.82
C VAL A 329 32.67 -15.18 -2.52
N SER A 330 32.15 -14.80 -1.36
CA SER A 330 32.84 -14.98 -0.06
C SER A 330 32.42 -16.22 0.74
N LEU A 331 31.48 -17.02 0.22
CA LEU A 331 30.80 -18.09 0.96
C LEU A 331 31.76 -19.02 1.72
N GLY A 332 32.74 -19.60 1.02
CA GLY A 332 33.68 -20.54 1.63
C GLY A 332 34.50 -19.92 2.77
N GLU A 333 35.00 -18.70 2.60
CA GLU A 333 35.77 -17.96 3.62
C GLU A 333 34.88 -17.60 4.82
N ASP A 334 33.63 -17.23 4.58
CA ASP A 334 32.68 -16.86 5.61
C ASP A 334 32.26 -18.07 6.46
N ILE A 335 32.01 -19.22 5.83
CA ILE A 335 31.74 -20.48 6.53
C ILE A 335 32.95 -20.86 7.38
N LEU A 336 34.16 -20.86 6.81
CA LEU A 336 35.42 -21.16 7.52
C LEU A 336 35.59 -20.27 8.76
N ALA A 337 35.36 -18.97 8.61
CA ALA A 337 35.46 -18.04 9.72
C ALA A 337 34.41 -18.30 10.80
N ALA A 338 33.16 -18.62 10.43
CA ALA A 338 32.09 -18.90 11.39
C ALA A 338 32.26 -20.21 12.15
N ILE A 339 33.01 -21.17 11.60
CA ILE A 339 33.34 -22.43 12.29
C ILE A 339 34.67 -22.34 13.07
N SER A 340 35.59 -21.46 12.67
CA SER A 340 36.92 -21.31 13.26
C SER A 340 36.89 -21.11 14.78
N GLY A 341 37.70 -21.88 15.51
CA GLY A 341 37.77 -21.82 16.98
C GLY A 341 36.72 -22.66 17.72
N LYS A 342 35.81 -23.37 17.01
CA LYS A 342 34.85 -24.32 17.61
C LYS A 342 35.42 -25.76 17.55
N PRO A 343 35.15 -26.63 18.55
CA PRO A 343 35.77 -27.96 18.65
C PRO A 343 35.22 -28.95 17.62
N TYR A 344 36.09 -29.57 16.81
CA TYR A 344 35.70 -30.52 15.74
C TYR A 344 35.89 -31.98 16.15
N LYS A 345 35.06 -32.89 15.61
CA LYS A 345 35.31 -34.34 15.64
C LYS A 345 35.97 -34.78 14.33
N TYR A 346 37.05 -35.56 14.43
CA TYR A 346 37.46 -36.46 13.35
C TYR A 346 36.54 -37.69 13.41
N ILE A 347 35.45 -37.68 12.63
CA ILE A 347 34.79 -38.93 12.23
C ILE A 347 35.64 -39.47 11.08
N GLU A 348 36.11 -40.71 11.16
CA GLU A 348 37.05 -41.28 10.18
C GLU A 348 36.60 -41.13 8.71
N GLU A 349 37.62 -41.00 7.84
CA GLU A 349 37.66 -40.98 6.37
C GLU A 349 36.87 -39.92 5.56
N ARG A 350 35.83 -39.27 6.10
CA ARG A 350 35.29 -38.04 5.46
C ARG A 350 36.02 -36.82 5.99
N SER A 351 36.90 -36.25 5.17
CA SER A 351 37.58 -35.00 5.50
C SER A 351 36.57 -33.89 5.81
N LEU A 352 36.82 -33.03 6.81
CA LEU A 352 36.06 -31.80 7.11
C LEU A 352 35.73 -31.02 5.82
N PHE A 353 36.68 -31.00 4.90
CA PHE A 353 36.58 -30.41 3.58
C PHE A 353 35.41 -30.95 2.73
N THR A 354 35.08 -32.25 2.84
CA THR A 354 33.95 -32.86 2.14
C THR A 354 32.62 -32.31 2.66
N TYR A 355 32.42 -32.26 3.97
CA TYR A 355 31.21 -31.70 4.58
C TYR A 355 31.06 -30.20 4.31
N MET A 356 32.17 -29.46 4.36
CA MET A 356 32.16 -28.04 4.02
C MET A 356 31.76 -27.81 2.56
N LYS A 357 32.28 -28.61 1.63
CA LYS A 357 31.88 -28.54 0.21
C LYS A 357 30.41 -28.88 0.01
N GLU A 358 29.88 -29.88 0.72
CA GLU A 358 28.46 -30.22 0.66
C GLU A 358 27.59 -29.05 1.14
N ILE A 359 27.93 -28.42 2.27
CA ILE A 359 27.21 -27.25 2.80
C ILE A 359 27.33 -26.04 1.87
N GLU A 360 28.54 -25.76 1.38
CA GLU A 360 28.80 -24.67 0.43
C GLU A 360 27.96 -24.86 -0.85
N TRP A 361 27.95 -26.08 -1.40
CA TRP A 361 27.17 -26.44 -2.57
C TRP A 361 25.67 -26.24 -2.34
N GLU A 362 25.14 -26.70 -1.22
CA GLU A 362 23.71 -26.51 -0.88
C GLU A 362 23.36 -25.03 -0.72
N ILE A 363 24.20 -24.23 -0.06
CA ILE A 363 23.97 -22.78 0.06
C ILE A 363 24.04 -22.11 -1.31
N HIS A 364 25.00 -22.46 -2.17
CA HIS A 364 25.06 -21.92 -3.54
C HIS A 364 23.82 -22.29 -4.35
N ASN A 365 23.33 -23.52 -4.26
CA ASN A 365 22.09 -23.93 -4.93
C ASN A 365 20.89 -23.13 -4.42
N ASN A 366 20.78 -22.93 -3.11
CA ASN A 366 19.73 -22.11 -2.50
C ASN A 366 19.81 -20.65 -2.98
N LEU A 367 21.02 -20.07 -3.04
CA LEU A 367 21.24 -18.72 -3.55
C LEU A 367 20.84 -18.58 -5.02
N VAL A 368 21.24 -19.54 -5.86
CA VAL A 368 20.84 -19.57 -7.28
C VAL A 368 19.33 -19.67 -7.41
N GLY A 369 18.67 -20.51 -6.60
CA GLY A 369 17.22 -20.62 -6.56
C GLY A 369 16.52 -19.30 -6.19
N ILE A 370 17.06 -18.58 -5.21
CA ILE A 370 16.53 -17.27 -4.78
C ILE A 370 16.65 -16.23 -5.90
N VAL A 371 17.83 -16.13 -6.53
CA VAL A 371 18.12 -15.12 -7.57
C VAL A 371 17.39 -15.43 -8.86
N SER A 372 17.51 -16.67 -9.38
CA SER A 372 16.86 -17.08 -10.63
C SER A 372 15.35 -17.12 -10.53
N GLY A 373 14.82 -17.51 -9.36
CA GLY A 373 13.39 -17.54 -9.08
C GLY A 373 12.78 -16.17 -8.74
N LYS A 374 13.57 -15.09 -8.73
CA LYS A 374 13.12 -13.73 -8.33
C LYS A 374 12.40 -13.68 -6.97
N VAL A 375 12.75 -14.60 -6.07
CA VAL A 375 12.07 -14.82 -4.79
C VAL A 375 12.12 -13.57 -3.90
N LEU A 376 13.23 -12.83 -3.96
CA LEU A 376 13.38 -11.54 -3.28
C LEU A 376 12.30 -10.53 -3.68
N ALA A 377 12.07 -10.36 -4.99
CA ALA A 377 11.07 -9.42 -5.49
C ALA A 377 9.66 -9.87 -5.11
N GLU A 378 9.40 -11.18 -5.06
CA GLU A 378 8.12 -11.73 -4.60
C GLU A 378 7.83 -11.38 -3.13
N TYR A 379 8.80 -11.58 -2.22
CA TYR A 379 8.62 -11.22 -0.81
C TYR A 379 8.46 -9.71 -0.59
N VAL A 380 9.26 -8.90 -1.30
CA VAL A 380 9.14 -7.44 -1.24
C VAL A 380 7.77 -6.99 -1.72
N SER A 381 7.29 -7.52 -2.85
CA SER A 381 5.96 -7.21 -3.38
C SER A 381 4.85 -7.65 -2.42
N LEU A 382 4.96 -8.86 -1.85
CA LEU A 382 4.00 -9.38 -0.87
C LEU A 382 3.89 -8.49 0.37
N TYR A 383 5.01 -8.21 1.05
CA TYR A 383 4.98 -7.41 2.28
C TYR A 383 4.56 -5.97 2.01
N MET A 384 4.99 -5.38 0.88
CA MET A 384 4.59 -4.03 0.50
C MET A 384 3.08 -3.95 0.26
N SER A 385 2.50 -4.92 -0.45
CA SER A 385 1.06 -4.99 -0.67
C SER A 385 0.29 -5.22 0.63
N VAL A 386 0.71 -6.16 1.49
CA VAL A 386 0.06 -6.37 2.79
C VAL A 386 0.08 -5.09 3.61
N TYR A 387 1.24 -4.43 3.77
CA TYR A 387 1.34 -3.22 4.58
C TYR A 387 0.54 -2.04 4.02
N ARG A 388 0.55 -1.85 2.70
CA ARG A 388 -0.13 -0.73 2.05
C ARG A 388 -1.64 -0.90 2.12
N GLU A 389 -2.14 -2.06 1.70
CA GLU A 389 -3.57 -2.32 1.57
C GLU A 389 -4.24 -2.50 2.95
N THR A 390 -3.58 -3.18 3.90
CA THR A 390 -4.12 -3.37 5.26
C THR A 390 -4.31 -2.03 5.97
N TYR A 391 -3.38 -1.09 5.81
CA TYR A 391 -3.55 0.25 6.39
C TYR A 391 -4.76 0.98 5.80
N ALA A 392 -4.90 0.98 4.48
CA ALA A 392 -6.02 1.65 3.81
C ALA A 392 -7.37 1.04 4.20
N ASP A 393 -7.42 -0.29 4.37
CA ASP A 393 -8.59 -1.00 4.90
C ASP A 393 -8.94 -0.59 6.31
N ILE A 394 -7.98 -0.66 7.24
CA ILE A 394 -8.17 -0.27 8.63
C ILE A 394 -8.68 1.17 8.68
N ALA A 395 -8.05 2.08 7.92
CA ALA A 395 -8.45 3.48 7.89
C ALA A 395 -9.87 3.67 7.37
N CYS A 396 -10.25 2.96 6.30
CA CYS A 396 -11.60 2.97 5.79
C CYS A 396 -12.62 2.41 6.80
N ILE A 397 -12.32 1.26 7.42
CA ILE A 397 -13.18 0.61 8.40
C ILE A 397 -13.42 1.52 9.60
N LEU A 398 -12.35 2.12 10.16
CA LEU A 398 -12.46 3.03 11.29
C LEU A 398 -13.20 4.32 10.93
N THR A 399 -13.10 4.77 9.68
CA THR A 399 -13.71 6.04 9.23
C THR A 399 -15.16 5.91 8.81
N ALA A 400 -15.57 4.77 8.25
CA ALA A 400 -16.96 4.50 7.88
C ALA A 400 -17.69 3.70 8.99
N GLY A 401 -16.97 3.06 9.89
CA GLY A 401 -17.49 2.24 10.98
C GLY A 401 -18.21 0.98 10.52
N ILE A 402 -17.74 0.34 9.45
CA ILE A 402 -18.41 -0.81 8.82
C ILE A 402 -18.27 -2.11 9.63
N SER A 403 -19.20 -3.04 9.43
CA SER A 403 -19.15 -4.37 10.04
C SER A 403 -18.13 -5.28 9.33
N PRO A 404 -17.70 -6.39 9.95
CA PRO A 404 -16.89 -7.39 9.26
C PRO A 404 -17.58 -7.99 8.03
N GLY A 405 -18.92 -8.12 8.06
CA GLY A 405 -19.70 -8.63 6.94
C GLY A 405 -19.67 -7.69 5.72
N ASP A 406 -19.83 -6.39 5.95
CA ASP A 406 -19.71 -5.37 4.90
C ASP A 406 -18.26 -5.31 4.35
N TYR A 407 -17.27 -5.44 5.24
CA TYR A 407 -15.86 -5.54 4.84
C TYR A 407 -15.64 -6.74 3.92
N GLU A 408 -16.12 -7.93 4.29
CA GLU A 408 -16.02 -9.08 3.40
C GLU A 408 -16.75 -8.86 2.08
N GLU A 409 -17.98 -8.32 2.08
CA GLU A 409 -18.74 -8.13 0.84
C GLU A 409 -18.00 -7.21 -0.15
N VAL A 410 -17.47 -6.09 0.36
CA VAL A 410 -16.70 -5.13 -0.44
C VAL A 410 -15.40 -5.77 -0.92
N PHE A 411 -14.59 -6.28 -0.01
CA PHE A 411 -13.21 -6.67 -0.34
C PHE A 411 -13.06 -8.11 -0.86
N ARG A 412 -14.12 -8.95 -0.82
CA ARG A 412 -14.15 -10.29 -1.44
C ARG A 412 -14.29 -10.23 -2.95
N ASN A 413 -15.12 -9.32 -3.44
CA ASN A 413 -15.37 -9.11 -4.87
C ASN A 413 -14.40 -8.11 -5.49
N SER A 414 -13.80 -7.25 -4.67
CA SER A 414 -12.79 -6.33 -5.15
C SER A 414 -11.55 -7.11 -5.54
N GLU A 415 -11.32 -7.21 -6.84
CA GLU A 415 -9.97 -7.21 -7.38
C GLU A 415 -9.34 -5.81 -7.15
N ILE A 416 -9.43 -5.21 -5.95
CA ILE A 416 -8.54 -4.11 -5.57
C ILE A 416 -7.16 -4.71 -5.72
N ALA A 417 -6.48 -4.24 -6.76
CA ALA A 417 -5.44 -4.95 -7.47
C ALA A 417 -4.41 -5.54 -6.50
N ILE A 418 -4.63 -6.80 -6.08
CA ILE A 418 -3.51 -7.66 -5.75
C ILE A 418 -2.73 -7.68 -7.04
N SER A 419 -1.62 -6.94 -7.08
CA SER A 419 -0.92 -6.66 -8.33
C SER A 419 -0.71 -7.97 -9.07
N LYS A 420 -0.90 -7.98 -10.39
CA LYS A 420 -0.69 -9.17 -11.24
C LYS A 420 0.69 -9.82 -11.05
N GLU A 421 1.61 -9.10 -10.43
CA GLU A 421 2.96 -9.51 -10.02
C GLU A 421 3.02 -10.38 -8.76
N ILE A 422 1.94 -10.53 -7.99
CA ILE A 422 1.92 -11.34 -6.76
C ILE A 422 1.65 -12.79 -7.14
N SER A 423 2.62 -13.65 -6.82
CA SER A 423 2.59 -15.08 -7.13
C SER A 423 1.54 -15.87 -6.31
N ASP A 424 1.13 -15.33 -5.15
CA ASP A 424 0.12 -15.93 -4.26
C ASP A 424 -0.88 -14.90 -3.69
N PRO A 425 -1.94 -14.58 -4.47
CA PRO A 425 -3.00 -13.66 -4.05
C PRO A 425 -3.81 -14.13 -2.83
N GLU A 426 -3.94 -15.45 -2.64
CA GLU A 426 -4.75 -16.00 -1.54
C GLU A 426 -4.05 -15.81 -0.20
N THR A 427 -2.73 -15.98 -0.16
CA THR A 427 -1.93 -15.68 1.04
C THR A 427 -1.97 -14.19 1.38
N VAL A 428 -1.85 -13.30 0.39
CA VAL A 428 -1.97 -11.85 0.63
C VAL A 428 -3.34 -11.49 1.18
N ARG A 429 -4.42 -12.01 0.59
CA ARG A 429 -5.79 -11.79 1.09
C ARG A 429 -5.93 -12.28 2.53
N ALA A 430 -5.44 -13.47 2.82
CA ALA A 430 -5.52 -14.06 4.15
C ALA A 430 -4.75 -13.28 5.22
N LEU A 431 -3.51 -12.86 4.91
CA LEU A 431 -2.71 -12.02 5.80
C LEU A 431 -3.40 -10.68 6.03
N ARG A 432 -3.89 -10.04 4.96
CA ARG A 432 -4.63 -8.78 5.04
C ARG A 432 -5.86 -8.93 5.93
N THR A 433 -6.73 -9.92 5.70
CA THR A 433 -7.91 -10.17 6.53
C THR A 433 -7.56 -10.38 7.99
N HIS A 434 -6.55 -11.22 8.27
CA HIS A 434 -6.08 -11.50 9.63
C HIS A 434 -5.59 -10.23 10.35
N VAL A 435 -4.69 -9.49 9.70
CA VAL A 435 -4.06 -8.30 10.30
C VAL A 435 -5.06 -7.15 10.44
N VAL A 436 -5.96 -6.95 9.48
CA VAL A 436 -7.08 -5.98 9.58
C VAL A 436 -7.96 -6.32 10.78
N ALA A 437 -8.41 -7.58 10.88
CA ALA A 437 -9.29 -8.00 11.96
C ALA A 437 -8.63 -7.80 13.34
N HIS A 438 -7.35 -8.16 13.46
CA HIS A 438 -6.56 -7.93 14.67
C HIS A 438 -6.51 -6.43 15.02
N ALA A 439 -6.04 -5.59 14.10
CA ALA A 439 -5.79 -4.17 14.34
C ALA A 439 -7.05 -3.33 14.56
N VAL A 440 -8.18 -3.74 13.98
CA VAL A 440 -9.47 -3.10 14.25
C VAL A 440 -9.98 -3.53 15.63
N SER A 441 -9.95 -4.82 15.95
CA SER A 441 -10.42 -5.34 17.25
C SER A 441 -9.65 -4.81 18.46
N SER A 442 -8.38 -4.43 18.26
CA SER A 442 -7.53 -3.83 19.29
C SER A 442 -7.91 -2.38 19.63
N CYS A 443 -8.68 -1.69 18.78
CA CYS A 443 -9.13 -0.33 19.01
C CYS A 443 -10.27 -0.27 20.04
N ALA A 444 -10.15 0.61 21.04
CA ALA A 444 -11.20 0.80 22.05
C ALA A 444 -12.35 1.68 21.54
N GLY A 445 -13.59 1.29 21.81
CA GLY A 445 -14.78 2.11 21.52
C GLY A 445 -15.23 2.14 20.06
N ILE A 446 -14.72 1.24 19.22
CA ILE A 446 -15.17 1.07 17.84
C ILE A 446 -16.59 0.50 17.75
N SER A 447 -17.27 0.76 16.63
CA SER A 447 -18.49 0.06 16.26
C SER A 447 -18.19 -1.43 16.00
N TYR A 448 -19.16 -2.32 16.30
CA TYR A 448 -19.06 -3.76 16.02
C TYR A 448 -17.86 -4.46 16.67
N LYS A 449 -17.37 -3.98 17.83
CA LYS A 449 -16.16 -4.51 18.47
C LYS A 449 -16.22 -6.03 18.68
N GLU A 450 -17.31 -6.54 19.24
CA GLU A 450 -17.49 -7.98 19.50
C GLU A 450 -17.51 -8.79 18.20
N GLU A 451 -18.11 -8.26 17.13
CA GLU A 451 -18.10 -8.92 15.81
C GLU A 451 -16.70 -8.97 15.22
N TRP A 452 -15.92 -7.89 15.33
CA TRP A 452 -14.52 -7.84 14.88
C TRP A 452 -13.61 -8.79 15.71
N GLU A 453 -13.84 -8.90 17.02
CA GLU A 453 -13.12 -9.86 17.88
C GLU A 453 -13.43 -11.31 17.50
N ASN A 454 -14.69 -11.63 17.18
CA ASN A 454 -15.07 -12.96 16.70
C ASN A 454 -14.50 -13.23 15.31
N TYR A 455 -14.60 -12.26 14.41
CA TYR A 455 -14.06 -12.34 13.06
C TYR A 455 -12.54 -12.55 13.03
N SER A 456 -11.81 -11.90 13.95
CA SER A 456 -10.37 -12.10 14.14
C SER A 456 -10.03 -13.53 14.58
N LYS A 457 -10.82 -14.13 15.48
CA LYS A 457 -10.66 -15.53 15.89
C LYS A 457 -10.95 -16.50 14.74
N GLU A 458 -12.02 -16.25 13.99
CA GLU A 458 -12.43 -17.10 12.87
C GLU A 458 -11.39 -17.11 11.74
N ASN A 459 -10.83 -15.93 11.44
CA ASN A 459 -9.85 -15.71 10.38
C ASN A 459 -8.40 -15.71 10.85
N ASN A 460 -8.12 -16.33 12.01
CA ASN A 460 -6.77 -16.43 12.54
C ASN A 460 -5.85 -17.19 11.56
N PHE A 461 -4.87 -16.48 11.02
CA PHE A 461 -3.91 -17.02 10.05
C PHE A 461 -3.16 -18.25 10.60
N ARG A 462 -2.92 -18.29 11.92
CA ARG A 462 -2.24 -19.38 12.63
C ARG A 462 -3.04 -20.69 12.62
N GLU A 463 -4.36 -20.61 12.52
CA GLU A 463 -5.26 -21.77 12.59
C GLU A 463 -5.57 -22.36 11.21
N ARG A 464 -5.20 -21.69 10.12
CA ARG A 464 -5.39 -22.20 8.74
C ARG A 464 -4.68 -23.53 8.48
N GLY A 465 -3.55 -23.78 9.14
CA GLY A 465 -2.87 -25.10 9.06
C GLY A 465 -3.55 -26.21 9.87
N LYS A 466 -4.49 -25.87 10.77
CA LYS A 466 -5.18 -26.81 11.67
C LYS A 466 -6.64 -27.07 11.28
N LYS A 467 -7.31 -26.09 10.69
CA LYS A 467 -8.66 -26.23 10.11
C LYS A 467 -8.57 -26.94 8.75
N GLY A 468 -8.34 -28.25 8.80
CA GLY A 468 -8.57 -29.11 7.65
C GLY A 468 -10.06 -29.24 7.38
N GLU A 469 -10.62 -28.44 6.48
CA GLU A 469 -11.90 -28.76 5.83
C GLU A 469 -11.89 -28.45 4.33
N LYS A 470 -11.92 -29.55 3.57
CA LYS A 470 -12.50 -29.71 2.23
C LYS A 470 -12.07 -28.71 1.16
N ARG A 471 -10.93 -29.00 0.55
CA ARG A 471 -10.83 -29.21 -0.91
C ARG A 471 -9.67 -30.15 -1.20
N GLN A 472 -9.96 -31.22 -1.94
CA GLN A 472 -8.99 -32.20 -2.42
C GLN A 472 -7.95 -31.59 -3.39
N LYS A 473 -8.09 -30.30 -3.73
CA LYS A 473 -7.09 -29.47 -4.42
C LYS A 473 -6.00 -28.91 -3.47
N ASP A 474 -6.25 -28.89 -2.17
CA ASP A 474 -5.36 -28.25 -1.18
C ASP A 474 -4.22 -29.18 -0.72
N ALA A 475 -4.35 -30.50 -0.91
CA ALA A 475 -3.24 -31.43 -0.70
C ALA A 475 -2.15 -31.30 -1.79
N ASP A 476 -2.55 -30.99 -3.03
CA ASP A 476 -1.63 -30.62 -4.11
C ASP A 476 -1.09 -29.19 -3.93
N LEU A 477 -1.82 -28.32 -3.22
CA LEU A 477 -1.40 -26.96 -2.87
C LEU A 477 -0.42 -26.94 -1.68
N MET A 478 -0.60 -27.83 -0.70
CA MET A 478 0.34 -28.02 0.42
C MET A 478 1.65 -28.70 -0.03
N LYS A 479 1.60 -29.60 -1.02
CA LYS A 479 2.82 -30.08 -1.71
C LYS A 479 3.49 -29.01 -2.58
N LYS A 480 2.78 -27.94 -2.96
CA LYS A 480 3.33 -26.76 -3.66
C LYS A 480 3.75 -25.62 -2.71
N GLN A 481 3.23 -25.59 -1.49
CA GLN A 481 3.62 -24.64 -0.44
C GLN A 481 5.07 -24.81 0.02
N ASP A 482 5.64 -26.00 -0.18
CA ASP A 482 7.05 -26.26 0.06
C ASP A 482 7.97 -25.33 -0.76
N ASP A 483 7.47 -24.61 -1.80
CA ASP A 483 8.34 -23.84 -2.70
C ASP A 483 8.04 -22.35 -2.90
N ARG A 484 6.93 -21.76 -2.41
CA ARG A 484 6.60 -20.36 -2.81
C ARG A 484 6.73 -19.28 -1.74
N ILE A 485 6.03 -19.29 -0.61
CA ILE A 485 6.17 -18.21 0.41
C ILE A 485 5.87 -18.76 1.81
N PHE A 486 6.81 -18.57 2.75
CA PHE A 486 6.62 -18.92 4.16
C PHE A 486 6.62 -17.66 5.02
N ILE A 487 5.63 -17.51 5.91
CA ILE A 487 5.49 -16.38 6.82
C ILE A 487 5.76 -16.87 8.24
N LEU A 488 6.70 -16.22 8.93
CA LEU A 488 7.02 -16.60 10.30
C LEU A 488 6.01 -16.08 11.30
N GLU A 489 5.86 -16.81 12.40
CA GLU A 489 5.08 -16.36 13.54
C GLU A 489 5.60 -15.03 14.11
N GLU A 490 6.93 -14.84 14.14
CA GLU A 490 7.53 -13.57 14.58
C GLU A 490 7.24 -12.43 13.59
N ASP A 491 7.24 -12.72 12.27
CA ASP A 491 6.90 -11.75 11.24
C ASP A 491 5.43 -11.34 11.36
N LEU A 492 4.53 -12.30 11.56
CA LEU A 492 3.11 -12.05 11.77
C LEU A 492 2.85 -11.18 13.00
N ARG A 493 3.49 -11.48 14.14
CA ARG A 493 3.39 -10.66 15.36
C ARG A 493 3.90 -9.24 15.16
N CYS A 494 4.98 -9.09 14.40
CA CYS A 494 5.51 -7.78 14.07
C CYS A 494 4.56 -6.99 13.15
N MET A 495 3.90 -7.64 12.18
CA MET A 495 2.88 -7.02 11.34
C MET A 495 1.66 -6.59 12.16
N GLU A 496 1.17 -7.44 13.06
CA GLU A 496 0.10 -7.12 14.00
C GLU A 496 0.46 -5.87 14.81
N SER A 497 1.64 -5.87 15.45
CA SER A 497 2.10 -4.78 16.30
C SER A 497 2.24 -3.43 15.57
N ILE A 498 2.75 -3.42 14.33
CA ILE A 498 2.87 -2.16 13.59
C ILE A 498 1.52 -1.66 13.07
N MET A 499 0.59 -2.57 12.73
CA MET A 499 -0.75 -2.18 12.33
C MET A 499 -1.59 -1.70 13.50
N ASP A 500 -1.42 -2.27 14.70
CA ASP A 500 -2.02 -1.75 15.95
C ASP A 500 -1.54 -0.32 16.24
N MET A 501 -0.25 -0.05 16.01
CA MET A 501 0.29 1.30 16.18
C MET A 501 -0.31 2.29 15.18
N CYS A 502 -0.44 1.89 13.91
CA CYS A 502 -1.08 2.71 12.87
C CYS A 502 -2.56 2.95 13.19
N SER A 503 -3.30 1.90 13.57
CA SER A 503 -4.72 1.97 13.89
C SER A 503 -4.96 2.86 15.11
N SER A 504 -4.14 2.72 16.16
CA SER A 504 -4.21 3.56 17.37
C SER A 504 -3.97 5.04 17.07
N LYS A 505 -2.89 5.39 16.35
CA LYS A 505 -2.60 6.78 15.96
C LYS A 505 -3.72 7.39 15.11
N LEU A 506 -4.29 6.60 14.21
CA LEU A 506 -5.42 7.07 13.40
C LEU A 506 -6.69 7.22 14.25
N TRP A 507 -6.94 6.29 15.17
CA TRP A 507 -8.11 6.32 16.05
C TRP A 507 -8.06 7.44 17.08
N GLU A 508 -6.88 7.92 17.48
CA GLU A 508 -6.74 9.16 18.26
C GLU A 508 -7.37 10.37 17.55
N ILE A 509 -7.42 10.36 16.22
CA ILE A 509 -8.04 11.41 15.40
C ILE A 509 -9.53 11.11 15.15
N LEU A 510 -9.87 9.86 14.85
CA LEU A 510 -11.21 9.45 14.41
C LEU A 510 -12.19 9.08 15.53
N GLY A 511 -11.67 8.62 16.66
CA GLY A 511 -12.38 7.90 17.72
C GLY A 511 -13.03 8.78 18.78
N ASP A 512 -12.86 10.10 18.69
CA ASP A 512 -13.51 11.05 19.58
C ASP A 512 -15.03 11.02 19.36
N LYS A 513 -15.77 10.62 20.41
CA LYS A 513 -17.22 10.33 20.35
C LYS A 513 -18.08 11.58 20.16
N ASP A 514 -17.56 12.76 20.48
CA ASP A 514 -18.24 14.04 20.26
C ASP A 514 -17.73 14.78 19.00
N SER A 515 -16.92 14.09 18.19
CA SER A 515 -16.28 14.69 17.03
C SER A 515 -17.14 14.66 15.77
N LYS A 516 -16.77 15.54 14.84
CA LYS A 516 -17.31 15.61 13.48
C LYS A 516 -17.16 14.27 12.72
N PHE A 517 -16.23 13.40 13.13
CA PHE A 517 -16.05 12.07 12.53
C PHE A 517 -17.14 11.07 12.93
N ASP A 518 -17.72 11.16 14.14
CA ASP A 518 -18.82 10.26 14.52
C ASP A 518 -20.08 10.55 13.71
N ARG A 519 -20.41 11.84 13.54
CA ARG A 519 -21.50 12.27 12.66
C ARG A 519 -21.23 11.89 11.20
N PHE A 520 -20.01 12.07 10.71
CA PHE A 520 -19.62 11.61 9.37
C PHE A 520 -19.83 10.10 9.20
N ARG A 521 -19.39 9.28 10.16
CA ARG A 521 -19.64 7.83 10.19
C ARG A 521 -21.11 7.50 10.06
N ASN A 522 -21.97 8.17 10.83
CA ASN A 522 -23.41 7.92 10.82
C ASN A 522 -24.06 8.26 9.47
N ILE A 523 -23.61 9.32 8.80
CA ILE A 523 -24.09 9.67 7.45
C ILE A 523 -23.70 8.58 6.43
N ILE A 524 -22.44 8.10 6.45
CA ILE A 524 -21.99 7.08 5.52
C ILE A 524 -22.74 5.76 5.72
N LYS A 525 -22.95 5.34 6.98
CA LYS A 525 -23.65 4.08 7.30
C LYS A 525 -25.11 4.06 6.87
N ASN A 526 -25.80 5.18 7.03
CA ASN A 526 -27.24 5.27 6.77
C ASN A 526 -27.55 5.70 5.35
N MET A 527 -26.54 5.85 4.50
CA MET A 527 -26.69 6.34 3.14
C MET A 527 -27.61 5.42 2.31
N ASP A 528 -28.73 6.00 1.86
CA ASP A 528 -29.63 5.35 0.91
C ASP A 528 -29.87 6.21 -0.35
N ILE A 529 -30.37 5.56 -1.40
CA ILE A 529 -30.58 6.21 -2.70
C ILE A 529 -31.60 7.35 -2.64
N ILE A 530 -32.64 7.22 -1.83
CA ILE A 530 -33.71 8.21 -1.71
C ILE A 530 -33.18 9.47 -1.03
N GLU A 531 -32.39 9.31 0.04
CA GLU A 531 -31.74 10.42 0.75
C GLU A 531 -30.71 11.15 -0.12
N ILE A 532 -29.96 10.40 -0.95
CA ILE A 532 -29.06 10.99 -1.94
C ILE A 532 -29.84 11.80 -2.98
N LEU A 533 -30.91 11.23 -3.54
CA LEU A 533 -31.71 11.88 -4.57
C LEU A 533 -32.42 13.14 -4.06
N ASN A 534 -32.79 13.16 -2.78
CA ASN A 534 -33.38 14.29 -2.08
C ASN A 534 -32.35 15.30 -1.55
N GLY A 535 -31.05 15.02 -1.67
CA GLY A 535 -29.97 15.91 -1.24
C GLY A 535 -29.77 16.01 0.28
N LYS A 536 -30.42 15.15 1.07
CA LYS A 536 -30.31 15.14 2.54
C LYS A 536 -28.87 14.92 3.00
N ASN A 537 -28.19 13.94 2.41
CA ASN A 537 -26.82 13.58 2.79
C ASN A 537 -25.83 14.72 2.52
N ILE A 538 -26.00 15.43 1.40
CA ILE A 538 -25.18 16.60 1.07
C ILE A 538 -25.40 17.70 2.11
N HIS A 539 -26.65 17.96 2.50
CA HIS A 539 -26.98 18.95 3.52
C HIS A 539 -26.35 18.59 4.88
N GLU A 540 -26.47 17.33 5.31
CA GLU A 540 -25.87 16.85 6.56
C GLU A 540 -24.34 16.94 6.54
N LEU A 541 -23.69 16.56 5.44
CA LEU A 541 -22.23 16.65 5.27
C LEU A 541 -21.74 18.11 5.33
N HIS A 542 -22.47 19.06 4.75
CA HIS A 542 -22.14 20.48 4.86
C HIS A 542 -22.32 21.01 6.29
N ASN A 543 -23.35 20.55 7.00
CA ASN A 543 -23.65 20.98 8.37
C ASN A 543 -22.65 20.48 9.42
N LEU A 544 -21.81 19.48 9.10
CA LEU A 544 -20.68 19.06 9.96
C LEU A 544 -19.71 20.20 10.29
N HIS A 545 -19.80 21.33 9.58
CA HIS A 545 -18.92 22.48 9.75
C HIS A 545 -19.53 23.65 10.54
N VAL A 546 -20.86 23.73 10.66
CA VAL A 546 -21.56 24.93 11.19
C VAL A 546 -21.73 24.91 12.71
N SER A 547 -21.33 23.84 13.40
CA SER A 547 -21.33 23.74 14.87
C SER A 547 -19.93 23.67 15.45
#